data_AF-A0A955VKK0-F1
#
_entry.id   AF-A0A955VKK0-F1
#
_cell.length_a   1.000
_cell.length_b   1.000
_cell.length_c   1.000
_cell.angle_alpha   90.00
_cell.angle_beta   90.00
_cell.angle_gamma   90.00
#
_symmetry.space_group_name_H-M   'P 1'
#
loop_
_entity.id
_entity.type
_entity.pdbx_description
1 polymer ?
#
loop_
_entity_poly.entity_id
_entity_poly.type
_entity_poly.pdbx_seq_one_letter_code
_entity_poly.pdbx_strand_id
1 'polypeptide(L)' 'MHVVVTGASSGIGEAIAREYAKSGAKLTLVARREEKLKEIAAGLG' A
#
# COMPACT_ATOMS: atom_id res chain seq x y z
N MET A 1 -3.38 4.27 -13.77
CA MET A 1 -2.46 5.10 -12.97
C MET A 1 -1.59 4.20 -12.11
N HIS A 2 -0.32 4.53 -11.90
CA HIS A 2 0.60 3.79 -11.02
C HIS A 2 1.03 4.70 -9.88
N VAL A 3 0.90 4.24 -8.64
CA VAL A 3 1.22 5.00 -7.43
C VAL A 3 2.27 4.25 -6.62
N VAL A 4 3.31 4.97 -6.19
CA VAL A 4 4.34 4.44 -5.29
C VAL A 4 4.13 5.04 -3.92
N VAL A 5 3.95 4.20 -2.90
CA VAL A 5 3.70 4.63 -1.53
C VAL A 5 4.86 4.23 -0.64
N THR A 6 5.64 5.21 -0.19
CA THR A 6 6.70 5.00 0.81
C THR A 6 6.13 5.12 2.23
N GLY A 7 6.60 4.30 3.15
CA GLY A 7 6.02 4.23 4.50
C GLY A 7 4.68 3.48 4.53
N ALA A 8 4.40 2.65 3.53
CA ALA A 8 3.12 1.96 3.35
C ALA A 8 2.74 0.97 4.48
N SER A 9 3.66 0.62 5.39
CA SER A 9 3.46 -0.43 6.39
C SER A 9 2.56 -0.08 7.59
N SER A 10 2.04 1.16 7.67
CA SER A 10 1.16 1.61 8.77
C SER A 10 0.65 3.05 8.57
N GLY A 11 -0.41 3.41 9.28
CA GLY A 11 -0.85 4.80 9.44
C GLY A 11 -1.29 5.43 8.12
N ILE A 12 -0.83 6.66 7.86
CA ILE A 12 -1.23 7.42 6.67
C ILE A 12 -0.81 6.71 5.37
N GLY A 13 0.40 6.12 5.33
CA GLY A 13 0.87 5.41 4.14
C GLY A 13 -0.02 4.23 3.78
N GLU A 14 -0.49 3.48 4.77
CA GLU A 14 -1.46 2.40 4.56
C GLU A 14 -2.82 2.93 4.10
N ALA A 15 -3.34 3.97 4.75
CA ALA A 15 -4.62 4.57 4.37
C ALA A 15 -4.62 5.08 2.91
N ILE A 16 -3.53 5.72 2.49
CA ILE A 16 -3.33 6.17 1.11
C ILE A 16 -3.29 4.99 0.14
N ALA A 17 -2.55 3.92 0.46
CA ALA A 17 -2.49 2.73 -0.37
C ALA A 17 -3.89 2.10 -0.56
N ARG A 18 -4.69 2.03 0.51
CA ARG A 18 -6.08 1.53 0.47
C ARG A 18 -6.98 2.38 -0.41
N GLU A 19 -6.87 3.70 -0.35
CA GLU A 19 -7.72 4.60 -1.14
C GLU A 19 -7.40 4.51 -2.64
N TYR A 20 -6.12 4.47 -2.99
CA TYR A 20 -5.71 4.30 -4.38
C TYR A 20 -6.01 2.91 -4.93
N ALA A 21 -5.95 1.86 -4.10
CA ALA A 21 -6.35 0.51 -4.50
C ALA A 21 -7.84 0.47 -4.86
N LYS A 22 -8.71 1.04 -4.02
CA LYS A 22 -10.16 1.18 -4.31
C LYS A 22 -10.42 1.95 -5.61
N SER A 23 -9.55 2.88 -5.96
CA SER A 23 -9.62 3.66 -7.20
C SER A 23 -9.07 2.93 -8.43
N GLY A 24 -8.65 1.66 -8.29
CA GLY A 24 -8.12 0.83 -9.39
C GLY A 24 -6.69 1.17 -9.80
N ALA A 25 -5.92 1.85 -8.94
CA ALA A 25 -4.52 2.14 -9.22
C ALA A 25 -3.66 0.87 -9.07
N LYS A 26 -2.65 0.72 -9.93
CA LYS A 26 -1.55 -0.22 -9.65
C LYS A 26 -0.66 0.41 -8.58
N LEU A 27 -0.23 -0.40 -7.61
CA LEU A 27 0.51 0.08 -6.45
C LEU A 27 1.90 -0.56 -6.33
N THR A 28 2.89 0.23 -5.92
CA THR A 28 4.15 -0.24 -5.38
C THR A 28 4.27 0.25 -3.93
N LEU A 29 4.36 -0.69 -3.00
CA LEU A 29 4.43 -0.39 -1.57
C LEU A 29 5.88 -0.52 -1.08
N VAL A 30 6.39 0.51 -0.40
CA VAL A 30 7.78 0.54 0.09
C VAL A 30 7.79 0.82 1.59
N ALA A 31 8.39 -0.08 2.36
CA ALA A 31 8.64 0.08 3.80
C ALA A 31 9.73 -0.91 4.26
N ARG A 32 10.23 -0.72 5.48
CA ARG A 32 11.31 -1.56 6.04
C ARG A 32 10.87 -2.94 6.54
N ARG A 33 9.57 -3.18 6.71
CA ARG A 33 9.01 -4.40 7.31
C ARG A 33 8.24 -5.17 6.25
N GLU A 34 8.86 -6.20 5.70
CA GLU A 34 8.31 -7.00 4.61
C GLU A 34 7.00 -7.70 4.98
N GLU A 35 6.94 -8.33 6.16
CA GLU A 35 5.73 -9.04 6.60
C GLU A 35 4.49 -8.13 6.66
N LYS A 36 4.66 -6.90 7.14
CA LYS A 36 3.57 -5.90 7.12
C LYS A 36 3.18 -5.48 5.70
N LEU A 37 4.14 -5.41 4.77
CA LEU A 37 3.83 -5.09 3.37
C LEU A 37 3.01 -6.21 2.72
N LYS A 38 3.35 -7.48 2.99
CA LYS A 38 2.60 -8.64 2.51
C LYS A 38 1.17 -8.65 3.04
N GLU A 39 1.00 -8.42 4.35
CA GLU A 39 -0.32 -8.34 4.99
C GLU A 39 -1.19 -7.25 4.35
N ILE A 40 -0.63 -6.05 4.17
CA ILE A 40 -1.35 -4.94 3.56
C ILE A 40 -1.66 -5.27 2.11
N ALA A 41 -0.69 -5.71 1.31
CA ALA A 41 -0.88 -6.04 -0.10
C ALA A 41 -1.97 -7.11 -0.31
N ALA A 42 -2.02 -8.13 0.54
CA ALA A 42 -3.07 -9.15 0.51
C ALA A 42 -4.48 -8.59 0.76
N GLY A 43 -4.58 -7.48 1.49
CA GLY A 43 -5.82 -6.78 1.80
C GLY A 43 -6.18 -5.62 0.85
N LEU A 44 -5.44 -5.40 -0.24
CA LEU A 44 -5.68 -4.28 -1.17
C LEU A 44 -6.55 -4.62 -2.39
N GLY A 45 -6.81 -5.89 -2.68
CA GLY A 45 -7.67 -6.30 -3.80
C GLY A 45 -6.97 -6.28 -5.15
#